data_AF-A0AAV2BXB4-F1
#
_entry.id   AF-A0AAV2BXB4-F1
#
_cell.length_a   1.000
_cell.length_b   1.000
_cell.length_c   1.000
_cell.angle_alpha   90.00
_cell.angle_beta   90.00
_cell.angle_gamma   90.00
#
_symmetry.space_group_name_H-M   'P 1'
#
loop_
_entity.id
_entity.type
_entity.pdbx_description
1 polymer ?
#
loop_
_entity_poly.entity_id
_entity_poly.type
_entity_poly.pdbx_seq_one_letter_code
_entity_poly.pdbx_strand_id
1 'polypeptide(L)' 'MKTLYLLILLLCVICSEFSTVCGQNVIVRLDQIRCSRRCSRLSKSRAAGCCDLYKICCNSSQ' A
#
# COMPACT_ATOMS: atom_id res chain seq x y z
N MET A 1 -20.15 -28.40 -18.79
CA MET A 1 -18.85 -28.77 -18.19
C MET A 1 -17.76 -27.74 -18.49
N LYS A 2 -17.33 -27.55 -19.75
CA LYS A 2 -16.24 -26.61 -20.13
C LYS A 2 -16.51 -25.14 -19.77
N THR A 3 -17.74 -24.66 -19.99
CA THR A 3 -18.14 -23.27 -19.69
C THR A 3 -18.11 -22.95 -18.20
N LEU A 4 -18.45 -23.94 -17.35
CA LEU A 4 -18.42 -23.78 -15.89
C LEU A 4 -16.98 -23.63 -15.38
N TYR A 5 -16.04 -24.43 -15.91
CA TYR A 5 -14.62 -24.34 -15.59
C TYR A 5 -14.00 -22.98 -15.97
N LEU A 6 -14.37 -22.46 -17.15
CA LEU A 6 -13.95 -21.13 -17.60
C LEU A 6 -14.43 -20.02 -16.67
N LEU A 7 -15.68 -20.13 -16.20
CA LEU A 7 -16.29 -19.16 -15.29
C LEU A 7 -15.62 -19.16 -13.91
N ILE A 8 -15.28 -20.35 -13.39
CA ILE A 8 -14.55 -20.50 -12.13
C ILE A 8 -13.15 -19.91 -12.24
N LEU A 9 -12.41 -20.18 -13.32
CA LEU A 9 -11.08 -19.62 -13.56
C LEU A 9 -11.10 -18.08 -13.61
N LEU A 10 -12.08 -17.50 -14.30
CA LEU A 10 -12.26 -16.04 -14.36
C LEU A 10 -12.50 -15.45 -12.97
N LEU A 11 -13.39 -16.05 -12.17
CA LEU A 11 -13.65 -15.60 -10.80
C LEU A 11 -12.39 -15.68 -9.92
N CYS A 12 -11.60 -16.75 -10.03
CA CYS A 12 -10.35 -16.89 -9.28
C CYS A 12 -9.32 -15.81 -9.64
N VAL A 13 -9.18 -15.48 -10.92
CA VAL A 13 -8.27 -14.41 -11.37
C VAL A 13 -8.73 -13.07 -10.81
N ILE A 14 -10.01 -12.73 -10.95
CA ILE A 14 -10.56 -11.47 -10.44
C ILE A 14 -10.40 -11.37 -8.92
N CYS A 15 -10.65 -12.44 -8.17
CA CYS A 15 -10.46 -12.45 -6.71
C CYS A 15 -8.98 -12.26 -6.31
N SER A 16 -8.03 -12.80 -7.07
CA SER A 16 -6.60 -12.68 -6.78
C SER A 16 -6.10 -11.25 -7.02
N GLU A 17 -6.51 -10.64 -8.14
CA GLU A 17 -6.22 -9.24 -8.46
C GLU A 17 -6.86 -8.31 -7.41
N PHE A 18 -8.09 -8.58 -7.00
CA PHE A 18 -8.75 -7.77 -5.97
C PHE A 18 -8.06 -7.90 -4.61
N SER A 19 -7.63 -9.11 -4.24
CA SER A 19 -6.89 -9.34 -2.98
C SER A 19 -5.55 -8.62 -2.95
N THR A 20 -4.81 -8.63 -4.07
CA THR A 20 -3.52 -7.92 -4.17
C THR A 20 -3.70 -6.40 -4.10
N VAL A 21 -4.69 -5.83 -4.80
CA VAL A 21 -5.00 -4.40 -4.73
C VAL A 21 -5.46 -3.99 -3.33
N CYS A 22 -6.35 -4.76 -2.69
CA CYS A 22 -6.77 -4.51 -1.32
C CYS A 22 -5.58 -4.59 -0.34
N GLY A 23 -4.72 -5.60 -0.48
CA GLY A 23 -3.51 -5.76 0.34
C GLY A 23 -2.57 -4.56 0.19
N GLN A 24 -2.31 -4.12 -1.05
CA GLN A 24 -1.48 -2.94 -1.31
C GLN A 24 -2.08 -1.67 -0.71
N ASN A 25 -3.39 -1.45 -0.84
CA ASN A 25 -4.05 -0.29 -0.26
C ASN A 25 -3.94 -0.25 1.27
N VAL A 26 -4.08 -1.40 1.94
CA VAL A 26 -3.89 -1.52 3.39
C VAL A 26 -2.44 -1.22 3.78
N ILE A 27 -1.46 -1.75 3.04
CA ILE A 27 -0.03 -1.49 3.28
C ILE A 27 0.29 0.00 3.14
N VAL A 28 -0.18 0.65 2.07
CA VAL A 28 0.02 2.09 1.83
C VAL A 28 -0.59 2.92 2.95
N ARG A 29 -1.81 2.60 3.39
CA ARG A 29 -2.46 3.28 4.53
C ARG A 29 -1.68 3.09 5.83
N LEU A 30 -1.19 1.88 6.08
CA LEU A 30 -0.37 1.57 7.26
C LEU A 30 0.95 2.36 7.26
N ASP A 31 1.59 2.46 6.11
CA ASP A 31 2.84 3.21 5.96
C ASP A 31 2.59 4.72 6.13
N GLN A 32 1.51 5.24 5.55
CA GLN A 32 1.08 6.63 5.76
C GLN A 32 0.81 6.94 7.24
N ILE A 33 0.18 6.02 7.99
CA ILE A 33 -0.04 6.17 9.45
C ILE A 33 1.28 6.14 10.22
N ARG A 34 2.24 5.31 9.81
CA ARG A 34 3.58 5.30 10.42
C ARG A 34 4.32 6.61 10.18
N CYS A 35 4.22 7.14 8.97
CA CYS A 35 4.74 8.46 8.61
C CYS A 35 4.10 9.55 9.48
N SER A 36 2.77 9.57 9.67
CA SER A 36 2.09 10.64 10.40
C SER A 36 2.30 10.62 11.92
N ARG A 37 2.53 9.45 12.53
CA ARG A 37 2.58 9.34 14.00
C ARG A 37 3.79 10.00 14.65
N ARG A 38 5.01 9.81 14.12
CA ARG A 38 6.25 10.37 14.71
C ARG A 38 7.34 10.61 13.68
N CYS A 39 7.24 11.72 12.96
CA CYS A 39 8.28 12.19 12.04
C CYS A 39 9.67 12.27 12.69
N SER A 40 9.74 12.72 13.95
CA SER A 40 10.99 12.86 14.71
C SER A 40 11.65 11.55 15.15
N ARG A 41 10.95 10.41 15.04
CA ARG A 41 11.50 9.07 15.32
C ARG A 41 11.86 8.28 14.07
N LEU A 42 11.53 8.80 12.89
CA LEU A 42 11.91 8.18 11.63
C LEU A 42 13.37 8.49 11.32
N SER A 43 14.07 7.57 10.67
CA SER A 43 15.37 7.88 10.07
C SER A 43 15.18 8.96 9.00
N LYS A 44 16.20 9.78 8.75
CA LYS A 44 16.15 10.83 7.69
C LYS A 44 15.70 10.26 6.34
N SER A 45 16.17 9.07 5.99
CA SER A 45 15.76 8.35 4.77
C SER A 45 14.27 8.00 4.74
N ARG A 46 13.70 7.56 5.86
CA ARG A 46 12.26 7.27 5.96
C ARG A 46 11.44 8.55 5.96
N ALA A 47 11.88 9.61 6.64
CA ALA A 47 11.21 10.90 6.61
C ALA A 47 11.19 11.49 5.19
N ALA A 48 12.28 11.39 4.44
CA ALA A 48 12.35 11.79 3.03
C ALA A 48 11.37 10.96 2.16
N GLY A 49 11.38 9.63 2.30
CA GLY A 49 10.42 8.76 1.60
C GLY A 49 8.96 9.08 1.93
N CYS A 50 8.65 9.37 3.20
CA CYS A 50 7.32 9.82 3.62
C CYS A 50 6.94 11.19 3.02
N CYS A 51 7.89 12.11 2.86
CA CYS A 51 7.66 13.41 2.25
C CYS A 51 7.42 13.27 0.73
N ASP A 52 8.21 12.44 0.05
CA ASP A 52 8.08 12.23 -1.38
C ASP A 52 6.77 11.51 -1.74
N LEU A 53 6.44 10.42 -1.03
CA LEU A 53 5.27 9.59 -1.33
C LEU A 53 3.97 10.15 -0.77
N TYR A 54 4.00 10.74 0.42
CA TYR A 54 2.79 11.10 1.16
C TYR A 54 2.70 12.59 1.53
N LYS A 55 3.74 13.39 1.26
CA LYS A 55 3.85 14.80 1.69
C LYS A 55 3.74 14.97 3.22
N ILE A 56 4.21 13.96 3.96
CA ILE A 56 4.24 13.95 5.44
C ILE A 56 5.70 14.03 5.90
N CYS A 57 5.97 14.66 7.05
CA CYS A 57 7.32 14.77 7.64
C CYS A 57 8.38 15.57 6.86
N CYS A 58 7.98 16.41 5.88
CA CYS A 58 8.91 17.15 5.03
C CYS A 58 9.89 18.07 5.78
N ASN A 59 9.52 18.57 6.95
CA ASN A 59 10.40 19.39 7.78
C ASN A 59 11.43 18.57 8.57
N SER A 60 11.23 17.25 8.69
CA SER A 60 12.16 16.34 9.40
C SER A 60 13.19 15.70 8.46
N SER A 61 13.03 15.89 7.14
CA SER A 61 13.98 15.45 6.11
C SER A 61 15.07 16.49 5.78
N GLN A 62 14.94 17.72 6.29
CA GLN A 62 15.94 18.79 6.21
C GLN A 62 17.01 18.58 7.30
#